data_AF-A0A937QPU6-F1
#
_entry.id   AF-A0A937QPU6-F1
#
_cell.length_a   1.000
_cell.length_b   1.000
_cell.length_c   1.000
_cell.angle_alpha   90.00
_cell.angle_beta   90.00
_cell.angle_gamma   90.00
#
_symmetry.space_group_name_H-M   'P 1'
#
loop_
_entity.id
_entity.type
_entity.pdbx_description
1 polymer ?
#
loop_
_entity_poly.entity_id
_entity_poly.type
_entity_poly.pdbx_seq_one_letter_code
_entity_poly.pdbx_strand_id
1 'polypeptide(L)'
;MCIDFKSGATIFQDSPVRSSYKYKNGCLTYADGMFYLFSDNGNVALVKPTDTRFEVTGRLRIEKPGTRPTWAHPVVFGGRLYLRYGDKLGVYDVSGGADRNEN
;
A
#
# COMPACT_ATOMS: atom_id res chain seq x y z
N MET A 1 -4.66 -11.45 -2.47
CA MET A 1 -5.50 -12.65 -2.54
C MET A 1 -6.70 -12.42 -1.64
N CYS A 2 -7.89 -12.77 -2.11
CA CYS A 2 -9.13 -12.77 -1.35
C CYS A 2 -9.61 -14.20 -1.22
N ILE A 3 -9.96 -14.61 -0.01
CA ILE A 3 -10.38 -15.97 0.33
C ILE A 3 -11.71 -15.86 1.08
N ASP A 4 -12.66 -16.74 0.75
CA ASP A 4 -13.83 -16.94 1.58
C ASP A 4 -13.42 -17.56 2.92
N PHE A 5 -13.62 -16.83 4.02
CA PHE A 5 -13.12 -17.23 5.33
C PHE A 5 -13.68 -18.57 5.82
N LYS A 6 -14.91 -18.92 5.43
CA LYS A 6 -15.58 -20.14 5.90
C LYS A 6 -15.10 -21.38 5.16
N SER A 7 -15.04 -21.31 3.83
CA SER A 7 -14.72 -22.46 2.96
C SER A 7 -13.23 -22.58 2.64
N GLY A 8 -12.46 -21.50 2.80
CA GLY A 8 -11.09 -21.43 2.32
C GLY A 8 -10.97 -21.31 0.80
N ALA A 9 -12.08 -21.16 0.07
CA ALA A 9 -12.04 -21.00 -1.38
C ALA A 9 -11.41 -19.66 -1.77
N THR A 10 -10.47 -19.70 -2.71
CA THR A 10 -9.92 -18.47 -3.32
C THR A 10 -10.98 -17.80 -4.17
N ILE A 11 -11.36 -16.58 -3.81
CA ILE A 11 -12.29 -15.75 -4.60
C ILE A 11 -11.53 -15.10 -5.75
N PHE A 12 -10.40 -14.45 -5.46
CA PHE A 12 -9.50 -13.95 -6.50
C PHE A 12 -8.06 -13.80 -5.99
N GLN A 13 -7.12 -13.75 -6.93
CA GLN A 13 -5.72 -13.45 -6.68
C GLN A 13 -5.22 -12.40 -7.68
N ASP A 14 -4.62 -11.33 -7.16
CA ASP A 14 -4.10 -10.21 -7.94
C ASP A 14 -2.78 -9.70 -7.32
N SER A 15 -1.95 -9.05 -8.14
CA SER A 15 -0.65 -8.49 -7.79
C SER A 15 -0.56 -7.02 -8.26
N PRO A 16 -1.33 -6.10 -7.66
CA PRO A 16 -1.46 -4.70 -8.10
C PRO A 16 -0.18 -3.84 -7.89
N VAL A 17 0.75 -4.30 -7.05
CA VAL A 17 2.06 -3.67 -6.82
C VAL A 17 3.18 -4.57 -7.33
N ARG A 18 4.16 -3.98 -8.03
CA ARG A 18 5.29 -4.72 -8.59
C ARG A 18 6.52 -4.65 -7.70
N SER A 19 7.10 -5.82 -7.42
CA SER A 19 8.41 -5.99 -6.82
C SER A 19 9.47 -6.27 -7.90
N SER A 20 10.68 -5.77 -7.70
CA SER A 20 11.86 -6.11 -8.52
C SER A 20 12.97 -6.78 -7.71
N TYR A 21 12.68 -7.23 -6.48
CA TYR A 21 13.62 -7.96 -5.65
C TYR A 21 13.47 -9.47 -5.86
N LYS A 22 14.57 -10.21 -5.61
CA LYS A 22 14.62 -11.67 -5.77
C LYS A 22 13.50 -12.37 -4.99
N TYR A 23 13.17 -11.85 -3.82
CA TYR A 23 12.06 -12.30 -2.99
C TYR A 23 10.96 -11.24 -3.02
N LYS A 24 9.91 -11.50 -3.79
CA LYS A 24 8.78 -10.57 -3.97
C LYS A 24 7.93 -10.55 -2.70
N ASN A 25 8.27 -9.66 -1.77
CA ASN A 25 7.50 -9.45 -0.55
C ASN A 25 7.20 -7.96 -0.35
N GLY A 26 6.31 -7.71 0.59
CA GLY A 26 5.91 -6.36 0.96
C GLY A 26 5.20 -6.36 2.31
N CYS A 27 4.76 -5.17 2.69
CA CYS A 27 3.86 -4.97 3.82
C CYS A 27 2.59 -4.29 3.32
N LEU A 28 1.51 -4.46 4.07
CA LEU A 28 0.25 -3.78 3.79
C LEU A 28 -0.37 -3.23 5.08
N THR A 29 -1.23 -2.24 4.91
CA THR A 29 -2.20 -1.84 5.91
C THR A 29 -3.53 -1.53 5.23
N TYR A 30 -4.61 -1.49 6.00
CA TYR A 30 -5.95 -1.16 5.52
C TYR A 30 -6.51 -0.02 6.35
N ALA A 31 -6.97 1.04 5.69
CA ALA A 31 -7.60 2.19 6.31
C ALA A 31 -8.56 2.84 5.31
N ASP A 32 -9.64 3.43 5.79
CA ASP A 32 -10.58 4.24 4.99
C ASP A 32 -11.09 3.56 3.71
N GLY A 33 -11.33 2.24 3.76
CA GLY A 33 -11.82 1.48 2.60
C GLY A 33 -10.73 1.04 1.62
N MET A 34 -9.45 1.29 1.93
CA MET A 34 -8.34 1.14 0.99
C MET A 34 -7.21 0.29 1.58
N PHE A 35 -6.64 -0.56 0.74
CA PHE A 35 -5.35 -1.22 0.99
C PHE A 35 -4.19 -0.34 0.52
N TYR A 36 -3.17 -0.24 1.37
CA TYR A 36 -1.90 0.42 1.06
C TYR A 36 -0.84 -0.66 0.95
N LEU A 37 -0.42 -0.98 -0.27
CA LEU A 37 0.47 -2.10 -0.55
C LEU A 37 1.88 -1.59 -0.83
N PHE A 38 2.82 -1.90 0.05
CA PHE A 38 4.21 -1.42 -0.01
C PHE A 38 5.19 -2.55 -0.32
N SER A 39 5.89 -2.47 -1.46
CA SER A 39 6.88 -3.47 -1.87
C SER A 39 8.30 -3.12 -1.46
N ASP A 40 9.17 -4.14 -1.48
CA ASP A 40 10.63 -4.10 -1.18
C ASP A 40 11.44 -3.01 -1.88
N ASN A 41 10.97 -2.52 -3.02
CA ASN A 41 11.73 -1.65 -3.91
C ASN A 41 11.27 -0.20 -3.86
N GLY A 42 10.39 0.16 -2.92
CA GLY A 42 9.86 1.51 -2.80
C GLY A 42 8.55 1.78 -3.57
N ASN A 43 7.95 0.79 -4.24
CA ASN A 43 6.64 0.99 -4.85
C ASN A 43 5.53 0.87 -3.82
N VAL A 44 4.55 1.75 -3.93
CA VAL A 44 3.33 1.72 -3.14
C VAL A 44 2.14 1.77 -4.10
N ALA A 45 1.14 0.92 -3.87
CA ALA A 45 -0.14 0.99 -4.54
C ALA A 45 -1.25 1.23 -3.53
N LEU A 46 -2.12 2.20 -3.82
CA LEU A 46 -3.38 2.40 -3.13
C LEU A 46 -4.46 1.63 -3.89
N VAL A 47 -5.16 0.75 -3.19
CA VAL A 47 -6.01 -0.26 -3.80
C VAL A 47 -7.36 -0.32 -3.10
N LYS A 48 -8.44 -0.17 -3.85
CA LYS A 48 -9.78 -0.45 -3.37
C LYS A 48 -10.09 -1.94 -3.58
N PRO A 49 -10.44 -2.70 -2.53
CA PRO A 49 -10.93 -4.06 -2.70
C PRO A 49 -12.35 -4.08 -3.25
N THR A 50 -12.63 -5.03 -4.15
CA THR A 50 -13.98 -5.41 -4.57
C THR A 50 -14.16 -6.91 -4.34
N ASP A 51 -15.36 -7.42 -4.58
CA ASP A 51 -15.66 -8.84 -4.41
C ASP A 51 -14.96 -9.73 -5.46
N THR A 52 -14.41 -9.15 -6.53
CA THR A 52 -13.83 -9.91 -7.65
C THR A 52 -12.42 -9.49 -8.02
N ARG A 53 -11.93 -8.33 -7.57
CA ARG A 53 -10.61 -7.82 -7.93
C ARG A 53 -10.09 -6.75 -6.96
N PHE A 54 -8.86 -6.33 -7.22
CA PHE A 54 -8.30 -5.10 -6.68
C PHE A 54 -8.36 -3.99 -7.72
N GLU A 55 -8.91 -2.84 -7.34
CA GLU A 55 -8.93 -1.63 -8.17
C GLU A 55 -7.83 -0.68 -7.71
N VAL A 56 -6.82 -0.43 -8.56
CA VAL A 56 -5.73 0.48 -8.20
C VAL A 56 -6.17 1.92 -8.41
N THR A 57 -6.28 2.68 -7.33
CA THR A 57 -6.74 4.07 -7.35
C THR A 57 -5.59 5.08 -7.27
N GLY A 58 -4.41 4.63 -6.85
CA GLY A 58 -3.23 5.49 -6.75
C GLY A 58 -1.93 4.70 -6.72
N ARG A 59 -0.84 5.36 -7.11
CA ARG A 59 0.51 4.80 -7.02
C ARG A 59 1.48 5.86 -6.54
N LEU A 60 2.47 5.39 -5.77
CA LEU A 60 3.56 6.20 -5.26
C LEU A 60 4.86 5.42 -5.42
N ARG A 61 5.94 6.13 -5.76
CA ARG A 61 7.29 5.58 -5.91
C ARG A 61 8.21 6.36 -4.97
N ILE A 62 8.82 5.68 -4.01
CA ILE A 62 9.91 6.27 -3.23
C ILE A 62 11.13 6.33 -4.15
N GLU A 63 11.60 7.54 -4.48
CA GLU A 63 12.72 7.75 -5.42
C GLU A 63 14.04 7.19 -4.89
N LYS A 64 14.28 7.34 -3.59
CA LYS A 64 15.51 6.89 -2.90
C LYS A 64 15.14 5.99 -1.72
N PRO A 65 14.68 4.75 -1.98
CA PRO A 65 14.19 3.84 -0.94
C PRO A 65 15.31 3.31 -0.04
N GLY A 66 16.57 3.53 -0.40
CA GLY A 66 17.73 3.02 0.32
C GLY A 66 17.99 1.54 0.03
N THR A 67 18.74 0.89 0.92
CA THR A 67 19.05 -0.54 0.82
C THR A 67 17.81 -1.37 1.10
N ARG A 68 17.53 -2.33 0.21
CA ARG A 68 16.42 -3.28 0.37
C ARG A 68 16.75 -4.30 1.47
N PRO A 69 15.74 -4.89 2.14
CA PRO A 69 14.31 -4.65 1.97
C PRO A 69 13.79 -3.44 2.77
N THR A 70 12.82 -2.71 2.19
CA THR A 70 12.16 -1.57 2.84
C THR A 70 10.87 -1.94 3.59
N TRP A 71 10.66 -3.20 3.95
CA TRP A 71 9.40 -3.76 4.50
C TRP A 71 9.03 -3.28 5.91
N ALA A 72 8.90 -1.96 6.11
CA ALA A 72 8.26 -1.43 7.29
C ALA A 72 6.74 -1.52 7.15
N HIS A 73 6.05 -1.82 8.25
CA HIS A 73 4.60 -1.81 8.30
C HIS A 73 4.08 -0.38 8.02
N PRO A 74 3.25 -0.17 6.97
CA PRO A 74 2.64 1.12 6.71
C PRO A 74 1.67 1.51 7.82
N VAL A 75 1.66 2.79 8.20
CA VAL A 75 0.70 3.32 9.18
C VAL A 75 -0.10 4.44 8.52
N VAL A 76 -1.42 4.43 8.69
CA VAL A 76 -2.30 5.51 8.23
C VAL A 76 -2.94 6.17 9.45
N PHE A 77 -2.82 7.49 9.54
CA PHE A 77 -3.43 8.27 10.61
C PHE A 77 -3.68 9.71 10.13
N GLY A 78 -4.85 10.27 10.44
CA GLY A 78 -5.18 11.67 10.15
C GLY A 78 -5.02 12.04 8.67
N GLY A 79 -5.41 11.16 7.74
CA GLY A 79 -5.29 11.40 6.30
C GLY A 79 -3.85 11.30 5.77
N ARG A 80 -2.90 10.79 6.56
CA ARG A 80 -1.49 10.65 6.15
C ARG A 80 -1.03 9.20 6.21
N LEU A 81 -0.27 8.80 5.20
CA LEU A 81 0.44 7.53 5.13
C LEU A 81 1.90 7.73 5.56
N TYR A 82 2.31 6.95 6.55
CA TYR A 82 3.65 6.95 7.11
C TYR A 82 4.39 5.69 6.67
N LEU A 83 5.54 5.86 6.02
CA LEU A 83 6.38 4.76 5.54
C LEU A 83 7.81 4.94 6.01
N ARG A 84 8.30 4.01 6.83
CA ARG A 84 9.72 3.96 7.17
C ARG A 84 10.50 3.23 6.08
N TYR A 85 11.63 3.78 5.65
CA TYR A 85 12.54 3.14 4.71
C TYR A 85 13.97 3.59 5.00
N GLY A 86 14.90 2.62 5.10
CA GLY A 86 16.24 2.92 5.60
C GLY A 86 16.22 3.59 6.98
N ASP A 87 16.79 4.79 7.05
CA ASP A 87 16.83 5.71 8.20
C ASP A 87 15.80 6.85 8.11
N LYS A 88 14.91 6.82 7.11
CA LYS A 88 13.94 7.89 6.82
C LYS A 88 12.51 7.48 7.13
N LEU A 89 11.67 8.48 7.35
CA LEU A 89 10.22 8.38 7.44
C LEU A 89 9.60 9.28 6.36
N GLY A 90 8.98 8.66 5.37
CA GLY A 90 8.15 9.37 4.39
C GLY A 90 6.74 9.56 4.94
N VAL A 91 6.18 10.74 4.71
CA VAL A 91 4.80 11.08 5.07
C VAL A 91 4.11 11.57 3.81
N TYR A 92 3.00 10.94 3.45
CA TYR A 92 2.26 11.22 2.23
C TYR A 92 0.82 11.55 2.57
N ASP A 93 0.32 12.65 2.01
CA ASP A 93 -1.10 12.98 2.08
C ASP A 93 -1.89 11.95 1.26
N VAL A 94 -2.83 11.30 1.92
CA VAL A 94 -3.74 10.31 1.34
C VAL A 94 -5.21 10.65 1.64
N SER A 95 -5.45 11.84 2.21
CA SER A 95 -6.79 12.40 2.30
C SER A 95 -7.28 12.70 0.88
N GLY A 96 -8.34 12.03 0.46
CA GLY A 96 -8.86 12.17 -0.89
C GLY A 96 -9.53 13.52 -1.10
N GLY A 97 -8.76 14.60 -1.21
CA GLY A 97 -9.21 15.93 -1.66
C GLY A 97 -10.39 16.56 -0.90
N ALA A 98 -10.84 16.01 0.23
CA ALA A 98 -11.87 16.59 1.06
C ALA A 98 -11.21 17.57 2.05
N ASP A 99 -11.48 18.85 1.83
CA ASP A 99 -11.06 20.03 2.60
C ASP A 99 -9.61 20.48 2.45
N ARG A 100 -9.27 20.92 1.24
CA ARG A 100 -8.31 22.02 1.04
C ARG A 100 -9.06 23.36 0.98
N ASN A 101 -9.67 23.77 2.08
CA ASN A 101 -9.95 25.19 2.30
C ASN A 101 -8.81 25.74 3.15
N GLU A 102 -8.04 26.61 2.52
CA GLU A 102 -6.96 27.41 3.10
C GLU A 102 -7.44 28.17 4.35
N ASN A 103 -6.57 28.22 5.35
CA ASN A 103 -6.51 29.31 6.32
C ASN A 103 -5.06 29.82 6.33
#